data_AF-A0A938DYT4-F1
#
_entry.id   AF-A0A938DYT4-F1
#
_cell.length_a   1.000
_cell.length_b   1.000
_cell.length_c   1.000
_cell.angle_alpha   90.00
_cell.angle_beta   90.00
_cell.angle_gamma   90.00
#
_symmetry.space_group_name_H-M   'P 1'
#
loop_
_entity.id
_entity.type
_entity.pdbx_description
1 polymer ?
#
loop_
_entity_poly.entity_id
_entity_poly.type
_entity_poly.pdbx_seq_one_letter_code
_entity_poly.pdbx_strand_id
1 'polypeptide(L)'
;MVMLNIKDPEAHRLAKELAALEDTTLTEAVIKSLKHSLAEHAVRRSRRRQYLEKEVAAARDEGFGMEPDPIADLYDDATGVPR
;
A
#
# COMPACT_ATOMS: atom_id res chain seq x y z
N MET A 1 -20.59 10.62 -22.52
CA MET A 1 -20.97 10.06 -21.20
C MET A 1 -20.35 8.67 -21.11
N VAL A 2 -19.45 8.40 -20.16
CA VAL A 2 -18.82 7.08 -20.03
C VAL A 2 -19.80 6.16 -19.32
N MET A 3 -20.10 5.01 -19.94
CA MET A 3 -21.07 4.03 -19.44
C MET A 3 -20.32 2.87 -18.79
N LEU A 4 -20.71 2.50 -17.55
CA LEU A 4 -20.16 1.34 -16.86
C LEU A 4 -20.71 0.06 -17.50
N ASN A 5 -19.85 -0.71 -18.18
CA ASN A 5 -20.22 -2.00 -18.75
C ASN A 5 -19.61 -3.14 -17.92
N ILE A 6 -20.46 -3.87 -17.20
CA ILE A 6 -20.06 -5.06 -16.44
C ILE A 6 -20.39 -6.29 -17.28
N LYS A 7 -19.36 -6.93 -17.85
CA LYS A 7 -19.52 -8.11 -18.72
C LYS A 7 -19.55 -9.43 -17.96
N ASP A 8 -19.11 -9.41 -16.72
CA ASP A 8 -19.12 -10.58 -15.84
C ASP A 8 -20.49 -10.74 -15.17
N PRO A 9 -21.18 -11.88 -15.32
CA PRO A 9 -22.53 -12.08 -14.78
C PRO A 9 -22.59 -12.02 -13.25
N GLU A 10 -21.54 -12.49 -12.57
CA GLU A 10 -21.48 -12.49 -11.11
C GLU A 10 -21.28 -11.08 -10.57
N ALA A 11 -20.37 -10.31 -11.16
CA ALA A 11 -20.18 -8.90 -10.84
C ALA A 11 -21.46 -8.08 -11.06
N HIS A 12 -22.22 -8.37 -12.13
CA HIS A 12 -23.51 -7.72 -12.37
C HIS A 12 -24.54 -8.08 -11.30
N ARG A 13 -24.62 -9.36 -10.91
CA ARG A 13 -25.50 -9.84 -9.84
C ARG A 13 -25.18 -9.15 -8.50
N LEU A 14 -23.90 -9.11 -8.12
CA LEU A 14 -23.44 -8.48 -6.89
C LEU A 14 -23.71 -6.96 -6.89
N ALA A 15 -23.45 -6.28 -8.00
CA ALA A 15 -23.73 -4.85 -8.12
C ALA A 15 -25.24 -4.55 -7.98
N LYS A 16 -26.11 -5.41 -8.54
CA LYS A 16 -27.56 -5.28 -8.43
C LYS A 16 -28.05 -5.53 -7.00
N GLU A 17 -27.51 -6.55 -6.33
CA GLU A 17 -27.84 -6.87 -4.94
C GLU A 17 -27.44 -5.73 -4.00
N LEU A 18 -26.22 -5.20 -4.16
CA LEU A 18 -25.74 -4.06 -3.38
C LEU A 18 -26.60 -2.81 -3.60
N ALA A 19 -26.96 -2.52 -4.85
CA ALA A 19 -27.82 -1.39 -5.18
C ALA A 19 -29.22 -1.50 -4.54
N ALA A 20 -29.78 -2.71 -4.49
CA ALA A 20 -31.06 -2.97 -3.84
C ALA A 20 -30.97 -2.81 -2.31
N LEU A 21 -29.88 -3.24 -1.69
CA LEU A 21 -29.65 -3.09 -0.24
C LEU A 21 -29.45 -1.63 0.17
N GLU A 22 -28.79 -0.84 -0.68
CA GLU A 22 -28.47 0.57 -0.39
C GLU A 22 -29.52 1.57 -0.91
N ASP A 23 -30.63 1.07 -1.50
CA ASP A 23 -31.67 1.88 -2.16
C ASP A 23 -31.09 2.93 -3.12
N THR A 24 -30.20 2.48 -4.01
CA THR A 24 -29.42 3.36 -4.88
C THR A 24 -29.30 2.79 -6.30
N THR A 25 -28.70 3.55 -7.21
CA THR A 25 -28.47 3.08 -8.59
C THR A 25 -27.29 2.11 -8.65
N LEU A 26 -27.31 1.19 -9.63
CA LEU A 26 -26.23 0.20 -9.82
C LEU A 26 -24.85 0.86 -9.98
N THR A 27 -24.79 1.97 -10.72
CA THR A 27 -23.56 2.74 -10.89
C THR A 27 -23.11 3.38 -9.58
N GLU A 28 -24.03 3.93 -8.80
CA GLU A 28 -23.70 4.57 -7.53
C GLU A 28 -23.22 3.55 -6.49
N ALA A 29 -23.88 2.40 -6.38
CA ALA A 29 -23.46 1.29 -5.51
C ALA A 29 -22.03 0.82 -5.83
N VAL A 30 -21.72 0.65 -7.13
CA VAL A 30 -20.36 0.26 -7.57
C VAL A 30 -19.34 1.35 -7.23
N ILE A 31 -19.67 2.63 -7.49
CA ILE A 31 -18.77 3.74 -7.16
C ILE A 31 -18.51 3.81 -5.65
N LYS A 32 -19.54 3.65 -4.81
CA LYS A 32 -19.41 3.63 -3.35
C LYS A 32 -18.53 2.48 -2.88
N SER A 33 -18.77 1.27 -3.38
CA SER A 33 -17.96 0.09 -3.05
C SER A 33 -16.49 0.25 -3.45
N LEU A 34 -16.22 0.77 -4.66
CA LEU A 34 -14.85 1.04 -5.13
C LEU A 34 -14.16 2.10 -4.27
N LYS A 35 -14.85 3.20 -3.94
CA LYS A 35 -14.30 4.25 -3.05
C LYS A 35 -13.98 3.69 -1.67
N HIS A 36 -14.87 2.86 -1.12
CA HIS A 36 -14.66 2.21 0.17
C HIS A 36 -13.42 1.32 0.15
N SER A 37 -13.31 0.42 -0.84
CA SER A 37 -12.15 -0.47 -0.97
C SER A 37 -10.83 0.31 -1.11
N LEU A 38 -10.81 1.35 -1.95
CA LEU A 38 -9.63 2.21 -2.11
C LEU A 38 -9.24 2.92 -0.81
N ALA A 39 -10.22 3.43 -0.07
CA ALA A 39 -9.98 4.06 1.23
C ALA A 39 -9.40 3.07 2.24
N GLU A 40 -9.93 1.84 2.31
CA GLU A 40 -9.37 0.80 3.17
C GLU A 40 -7.93 0.43 2.81
N HIS A 41 -7.63 0.31 1.52
CA HIS A 41 -6.27 0.03 1.05
C HIS A 41 -5.31 1.18 1.41
N ALA A 42 -5.75 2.44 1.29
CA ALA A 42 -4.96 3.60 1.67
C ALA A 42 -4.65 3.60 3.18
N VAL A 43 -5.65 3.30 4.02
CA VAL A 43 -5.47 3.19 5.48
C VAL A 43 -4.54 2.04 5.86
N ARG A 44 -4.69 0.87 5.22
CA ARG A 44 -3.78 -0.27 5.47
C ARG A 44 -2.34 0.08 5.09
N ARG A 45 -2.13 0.76 3.96
CA ARG A 45 -0.80 1.22 3.52
C ARG A 45 -0.22 2.25 4.49
N SER A 46 -1.01 3.21 4.96
CA SER A 46 -0.52 4.22 5.91
C SER A 46 -0.13 3.61 7.25
N ARG A 47 -0.94 2.70 7.80
CA ARG A 47 -0.62 1.96 9.04
C ARG A 47 0.65 1.13 8.90
N ARG A 48 0.81 0.41 7.79
CA ARG A 48 2.04 -0.36 7.53
C ARG A 48 3.26 0.56 7.45
N ARG A 49 3.14 1.71 6.78
CA ARG A 49 4.23 2.70 6.72
C ARG A 49 4.58 3.24 8.10
N GLN A 50 3.58 3.65 8.89
CA GLN A 50 3.79 4.14 10.26
C GLN A 50 4.44 3.10 11.15
N TYR A 51 4.06 1.83 11.01
CA TYR A 51 4.70 0.74 11.75
C TYR A 51 6.18 0.61 11.38
N LEU A 52 6.50 0.59 10.08
CA LEU A 52 7.89 0.54 9.61
C LEU A 52 8.71 1.75 10.05
N GLU A 53 8.14 2.96 10.00
CA GLU A 53 8.79 4.18 10.47
C GLU A 53 9.12 4.11 11.97
N LYS A 54 8.23 3.54 12.78
CA LYS A 54 8.47 3.31 14.21
C LYS A 54 9.57 2.29 14.47
N GLU A 55 9.56 1.16 13.74
CA GLU A 55 10.60 0.13 13.85
C GLU A 55 11.97 0.68 13.46
N VAL A 56 12.06 1.45 12.37
CA VAL A 56 13.31 2.09 11.95
C VAL A 56 13.79 3.13 12.97
N ALA A 57 12.87 3.91 13.56
CA ALA A 57 13.23 4.86 14.61
C ALA A 57 13.75 4.15 15.86
N ALA A 58 13.08 3.09 16.31
CA ALA A 58 13.51 2.29 17.46
C ALA A 58 14.89 1.64 17.22
N ALA A 59 15.12 1.05 16.04
CA ALA A 59 16.42 0.47 15.69
C ALA A 59 17.54 1.53 15.71
N ARG A 60 17.27 2.75 15.24
CA ARG A 60 18.24 3.86 15.33
C ARG A 60 18.52 4.28 16.77
N ASP A 61 17.49 4.38 17.59
CA ASP A 61 17.63 4.74 19.02
C ASP A 61 18.42 3.66 19.79
N GLU A 62 18.29 2.39 19.40
CA GLU A 62 19.06 1.26 19.93
C GLU A 62 20.47 1.14 19.33
N GLY A 63 20.86 2.02 18.40
CA GLY A 63 22.20 2.06 17.80
C GLY A 63 22.43 1.04 16.67
N PHE A 64 21.40 0.31 16.23
CA PHE A 64 21.51 -0.56 15.06
C PHE A 64 21.80 0.27 13.80
N GLY A 65 22.86 -0.11 13.07
CA GLY A 65 23.31 0.58 11.86
C GLY A 65 24.24 1.78 12.09
N MET A 66 24.69 2.02 13.33
CA MET A 66 25.82 2.90 13.64
C MET A 66 27.16 2.15 13.75
N GLU A 67 27.16 0.82 13.58
CA GLU A 67 28.39 0.06 13.45
C GLU A 67 29.13 0.50 12.18
N PRO A 68 30.44 0.82 12.25
CA PRO A 68 31.23 1.10 11.07
C PRO A 68 31.12 -0.08 10.10
N ASP A 69 31.00 0.22 8.81
CA ASP A 69 30.91 -0.82 7.78
C ASP A 69 32.10 -1.79 7.95
N PRO A 70 31.85 -3.07 8.26
CA PRO A 70 32.89 -4.03 8.61
C PRO A 70 33.86 -4.31 7.46
N ILE A 71 33.54 -3.85 6.24
CA ILE A 71 34.42 -3.95 5.07
C ILE A 71 35.00 -2.61 4.61
N ALA A 72 34.73 -1.51 5.30
CA ALA A 72 35.26 -0.18 4.93
C ALA A 72 36.79 -0.17 4.86
N ASP A 73 37.47 -0.86 5.79
CA ASP A 73 38.94 -0.91 5.84
C ASP A 73 39.57 -1.80 4.76
N LEU A 74 38.76 -2.61 4.05
CA LEU A 74 39.24 -3.53 3.02
C LEU A 74 39.47 -2.86 1.66
N TYR A 75 38.91 -1.67 1.44
CA TYR A 75 39.00 -0.95 0.18
C TYR A 75 39.79 0.35 0.35
N ASP A 76 40.45 0.79 -0.71
CA ASP A 76 41.08 2.11 -0.78
C ASP A 76 40.07 3.15 -1.27
N ASP A 77 39.87 4.23 -0.51
CA ASP A 77 38.84 5.25 -0.79
C ASP A 77 39.09 6.05 -2.08
N ALA A 78 40.35 6.14 -2.54
CA ALA A 78 40.70 6.90 -3.73
C ALA A 78 40.54 6.08 -5.02
N THR A 79 40.65 4.75 -4.92
CA THR A 79 40.71 3.85 -6.08
C THR A 79 39.56 2.84 -6.12
N GLY A 80 38.89 2.59 -5.00
CA GLY A 80 37.77 1.65 -4.87
C GLY A 80 38.15 0.18 -5.03
N VAL A 81 39.45 -0.15 -5.01
CA VAL A 81 39.94 -1.53 -5.10
C VAL A 81 40.30 -2.08 -3.72
N PRO A 82 40.29 -3.42 -3.53
CA PRO A 82 40.78 -4.03 -2.31
C PRO A 82 42.25 -3.67 -2.04
N ARG A 83 42.59 -3.40 -0.78
CA ARG A 83 43.98 -3.15 -0.34
C ARG A 83 44.87 -4.39 -0.45
#